data_AF-A0AB40D9E7-F1
#
_entry.id   AF-A0AB40D9E7-F1
#
_cell.length_a   1.000
_cell.length_b   1.000
_cell.length_c   1.000
_cell.angle_alpha   90.00
_cell.angle_beta   90.00
_cell.angle_gamma   90.00
#
_symmetry.space_group_name_H-M   'P 1'
#
loop_
_entity.id
_entity.type
_entity.pdbx_description
1 polymer ?
#
loop_
_entity_poly.entity_id
_entity_poly.type
_entity_poly.pdbx_seq_one_letter_code
_entity_poly.pdbx_strand_id
1 'polypeptide(L)'
;MATDSTTEVAAFKLILLGDGGTGKTTLLKRHITGEFQKSYLPTMGVEVRPLLFHTTRGLYRFNVWDIAGQEKFGSLRDGYYIGGQCAIIMFDLTSRITYKNVGNWHRDLTRGCGNIPIVMCGNKVDIQLRKLKANQISFHRKKNLHYVEISAKSNYNFERPFVRLLRKLVGDPQLKLVKFPALQPPESIFTDEMRRRVDLDRMEADASPLPEVDEDL
;
A
#
# COMPACT_ATOMS: atom_id res chain seq x y z
N MET A 1 -26.81 9.78 24.37
CA MET A 1 -26.28 8.48 23.88
C MET A 1 -25.87 8.67 22.44
N ALA A 2 -24.61 9.02 22.19
CA ALA A 2 -24.06 9.07 20.85
C ALA A 2 -23.86 7.62 20.40
N THR A 3 -24.68 7.15 19.48
CA THR A 3 -24.41 5.92 18.75
C THR A 3 -23.19 6.21 17.88
N ASP A 4 -22.03 5.77 18.36
CA ASP A 4 -20.81 5.70 17.57
C ASP A 4 -21.06 4.66 16.47
N SER A 5 -21.69 5.09 15.38
CA SER A 5 -21.95 4.26 14.22
C SER A 5 -20.60 4.02 13.56
N THR A 6 -19.91 2.97 13.98
CA THR A 6 -18.71 2.44 13.33
C THR A 6 -19.10 2.19 11.88
N THR A 7 -18.81 3.17 11.01
CA THR A 7 -19.20 3.10 9.61
C THR A 7 -18.40 1.94 9.04
N GLU A 8 -19.08 0.82 8.73
CA GLU A 8 -18.40 -0.40 8.28
C GLU A 8 -17.71 -0.11 6.95
N VAL A 9 -16.40 0.12 7.00
CA VAL A 9 -15.60 0.46 5.82
C VAL A 9 -15.47 -0.79 4.96
N ALA A 10 -16.08 -0.75 3.78
CA ALA A 10 -15.98 -1.82 2.80
C ALA A 10 -14.50 -2.14 2.50
N ALA A 11 -14.11 -3.37 2.83
CA ALA A 11 -12.73 -3.81 2.78
C ALA A 11 -12.55 -4.92 1.74
N PHE A 12 -11.47 -4.80 0.96
CA PHE A 12 -11.12 -5.77 -0.06
C PHE A 12 -9.74 -6.38 0.21
N LYS A 13 -9.62 -7.70 0.09
CA LYS A 13 -8.33 -8.39 0.11
C LYS A 13 -7.62 -8.17 -1.24
N LEU A 14 -6.49 -7.47 -1.20
CA LEU A 14 -5.61 -7.23 -2.35
C LEU A 14 -4.34 -8.06 -2.22
N ILE A 15 -4.05 -8.89 -3.21
CA ILE A 15 -2.82 -9.70 -3.23
C ILE A 15 -1.75 -8.95 -4.05
N LEU A 16 -0.60 -8.68 -3.45
CA LEU A 16 0.53 -8.03 -4.11
C LEU A 16 1.63 -9.04 -4.44
N LEU A 17 1.85 -9.27 -5.74
CA LEU A 17 2.72 -10.32 -6.28
C LEU A 17 3.83 -9.75 -7.16
N GLY A 18 4.87 -10.57 -7.38
CA GLY A 18 6.00 -10.25 -8.25
C GLY A 18 7.33 -10.65 -7.61
N ASP A 19 8.37 -10.70 -8.43
CA ASP A 19 9.71 -11.11 -8.00
C ASP A 19 10.26 -10.24 -6.86
N GLY A 20 11.24 -10.78 -6.13
CA GLY A 20 12.03 -10.01 -5.17
C GLY A 20 12.67 -8.78 -5.82
N GLY A 21 12.77 -7.67 -5.08
CA GLY A 21 13.41 -6.44 -5.56
C GLY A 21 12.63 -5.63 -6.60
N THR A 22 11.42 -6.05 -6.99
CA THR A 22 10.56 -5.29 -7.92
C THR A 22 10.00 -3.99 -7.34
N GLY A 23 9.93 -3.87 -6.00
CA GLY A 23 9.50 -2.68 -5.29
C GLY A 23 8.10 -2.75 -4.66
N LYS A 24 7.54 -3.96 -4.46
CA LYS A 24 6.24 -4.20 -3.80
C LYS A 24 6.13 -3.54 -2.43
N THR A 25 7.03 -3.89 -1.52
CA THR A 25 7.07 -3.35 -0.16
C THR A 25 7.32 -1.84 -0.16
N THR A 26 8.18 -1.35 -1.06
CA THR A 26 8.44 0.08 -1.23
C THR A 26 7.18 0.83 -1.67
N LEU A 27 6.38 0.24 -2.57
CA LEU A 27 5.08 0.79 -2.95
C LEU A 27 4.17 0.94 -1.73
N LEU A 28 4.06 -0.08 -0.88
CA LEU A 28 3.17 -0.01 0.27
C LEU A 28 3.66 0.96 1.33
N LYS A 29 4.95 0.91 1.68
CA LYS A 29 5.54 1.84 2.66
C LYS A 29 5.38 3.28 2.21
N ARG A 30 5.65 3.58 0.94
CA ARG A 30 5.49 4.92 0.37
C ARG A 30 4.05 5.42 0.44
N HIS A 31 3.05 4.53 0.34
CA HIS A 31 1.64 4.91 0.44
C HIS A 31 1.26 5.27 1.87
N ILE A 32 1.84 4.56 2.85
CA ILE A 32 1.51 4.73 4.27
C ILE A 32 2.27 5.92 4.87
N THR A 33 3.59 5.95 4.70
CA THR A 33 4.46 6.92 5.38
C THR A 33 4.79 8.14 4.53
N GLY A 34 4.54 8.08 3.22
CA GLY A 34 5.03 9.09 2.29
C GLY A 34 6.55 9.06 2.07
N GLU A 35 7.30 8.20 2.78
CA GLU A 35 8.76 8.14 2.71
C GLU A 35 9.26 7.07 1.73
N PHE A 36 10.41 7.33 1.12
CA PHE A 36 11.06 6.39 0.21
C PHE A 36 12.26 5.73 0.91
N GLN A 37 12.16 4.43 1.14
CA GLN A 37 13.25 3.64 1.73
C GLN A 37 14.23 3.18 0.64
N LYS A 38 15.49 3.61 0.73
CA LYS A 38 16.56 3.22 -0.21
C LYS A 38 17.08 1.80 0.04
N SER A 39 17.07 1.32 1.28
CA SER A 39 17.54 -0.02 1.63
C SER A 39 16.53 -1.10 1.24
N TYR A 40 17.00 -2.14 0.58
CA TYR A 40 16.18 -3.32 0.27
C TYR A 40 16.29 -4.32 1.41
N LEU A 41 15.21 -4.48 2.16
CA LEU A 41 15.01 -5.58 3.10
C LEU A 41 14.00 -6.56 2.49
N PRO A 42 14.38 -7.81 2.21
CA PRO A 42 13.45 -8.80 1.68
C PRO A 42 12.27 -9.06 2.64
N THR A 43 11.05 -9.11 2.10
CA THR A 43 9.88 -9.58 2.86
C THR A 43 10.04 -11.06 3.19
N MET A 44 9.87 -11.42 4.46
CA MET A 44 9.84 -12.80 4.94
C MET A 44 8.39 -13.26 5.03
N GLY A 45 7.99 -14.25 4.23
CA GLY A 45 6.61 -14.77 4.23
C GLY A 45 5.60 -13.78 3.65
N VAL A 46 4.73 -13.23 4.50
CA VAL A 46 3.67 -12.29 4.12
C VAL A 46 3.53 -11.18 5.16
N GLU A 47 3.30 -9.96 4.70
CA GLU A 47 2.94 -8.84 5.55
C GLU A 47 1.61 -8.24 5.10
N VAL A 48 0.66 -8.08 6.02
CA VAL A 48 -0.66 -7.52 5.71
C VAL A 48 -0.70 -6.06 6.16
N ARG A 49 -1.00 -5.15 5.22
CA ARG A 49 -1.06 -3.71 5.49
C ARG A 49 -2.41 -3.14 5.02
N PRO A 50 -3.19 -2.48 5.90
CA PRO A 50 -4.40 -1.79 5.49
C PRO A 50 -4.06 -0.46 4.80
N LEU A 51 -4.64 -0.23 3.62
CA LEU A 51 -4.57 1.04 2.90
C LEU A 51 -5.98 1.62 2.75
N LEU A 52 -6.16 2.88 3.14
CA LEU A 52 -7.45 3.57 3.10
C LEU A 52 -7.51 4.52 1.91
N PHE A 53 -8.61 4.43 1.14
CA PHE A 53 -8.84 5.26 -0.04
C PHE A 53 -10.17 6.00 0.12
N HIS A 54 -10.09 7.32 0.22
CA HIS A 54 -11.25 8.18 0.18
C HIS A 54 -11.69 8.35 -1.28
N THR A 55 -12.96 8.11 -1.55
CA THR A 55 -13.51 8.18 -2.91
C THR A 55 -14.79 8.99 -2.95
N THR A 56 -15.25 9.32 -4.16
CA THR A 56 -16.57 9.93 -4.39
C THR A 56 -17.75 9.06 -3.93
N ARG A 57 -17.51 7.79 -3.59
CA ARG A 57 -18.52 6.84 -3.08
C ARG A 57 -18.32 6.47 -1.62
N GLY A 58 -17.44 7.18 -0.91
CA GLY A 58 -17.10 6.92 0.48
C GLY A 58 -15.72 6.30 0.66
N LEU A 59 -15.46 5.81 1.86
CA LEU A 59 -14.19 5.24 2.28
C LEU A 59 -14.13 3.76 1.93
N TYR A 60 -13.06 3.34 1.27
CA TYR A 60 -12.75 1.94 1.01
C TYR A 60 -11.40 1.57 1.61
N ARG A 61 -11.26 0.30 1.99
CA ARG A 61 -10.02 -0.26 2.52
C ARG A 61 -9.50 -1.38 1.63
N PHE A 62 -8.22 -1.36 1.29
CA PHE A 62 -7.53 -2.54 0.80
C PHE A 62 -6.71 -3.15 1.95
N ASN A 63 -7.01 -4.40 2.30
CA ASN A 63 -6.10 -5.19 3.11
C ASN A 63 -5.09 -5.81 2.15
N VAL A 64 -3.92 -5.18 2.04
CA VAL A 64 -2.90 -5.59 1.08
C VAL A 64 -2.01 -6.67 1.67
N TRP A 65 -1.96 -7.81 1.02
CA TRP A 65 -1.09 -8.93 1.36
C TRP A 65 0.20 -8.81 0.53
N ASP A 66 1.26 -8.26 1.13
CA ASP A 66 2.61 -8.19 0.54
C ASP A 66 3.29 -9.54 0.67
N ILE A 67 3.31 -10.31 -0.41
CA ILE A 67 3.87 -11.66 -0.42
C ILE A 67 5.34 -11.61 -0.83
N ALA A 68 6.18 -12.36 -0.13
CA ALA A 68 7.59 -12.52 -0.44
C ALA A 68 7.81 -12.97 -1.89
N GLY A 69 8.53 -12.15 -2.65
CA GLY A 69 8.85 -12.41 -4.05
C GLY A 69 10.00 -13.41 -4.27
N GLN A 70 10.60 -13.94 -3.20
CA GLN A 70 11.71 -14.89 -3.30
C GLN A 70 11.18 -16.32 -3.47
N GLU A 71 11.72 -17.04 -4.45
CA GLU A 71 11.29 -18.41 -4.80
C GLU A 71 11.40 -19.42 -3.65
N LYS A 72 12.32 -19.19 -2.70
CA LYS A 72 12.50 -20.02 -1.50
C LYS A 72 11.24 -20.16 -0.63
N PHE A 73 10.29 -19.23 -0.76
CA PHE A 73 9.02 -19.25 -0.04
C PHE A 73 7.84 -19.72 -0.91
N GLY A 74 8.11 -20.33 -2.07
CA GLY A 74 7.09 -20.72 -3.05
C GLY A 74 5.99 -21.63 -2.53
N SER A 75 6.31 -22.60 -1.67
CA SER A 75 5.37 -23.59 -1.13
C SER A 75 4.33 -23.02 -0.17
N LEU A 76 4.63 -21.90 0.51
CA LEU A 76 3.71 -21.26 1.46
C LEU A 76 2.68 -20.34 0.79
N ARG A 77 2.79 -20.12 -0.53
CA ARG A 77 2.04 -19.07 -1.23
C ARG A 77 0.58 -19.42 -1.50
N ASP A 78 0.26 -20.70 -1.68
CA ASP A 78 -1.10 -21.12 -2.07
C ASP A 78 -2.14 -20.71 -1.02
N GLY A 79 -1.79 -20.79 0.28
CA GLY A 79 -2.68 -20.36 1.36
C GLY A 79 -2.94 -18.85 1.38
N TYR A 80 -1.98 -18.03 0.93
CA TYR A 80 -2.12 -16.57 0.94
C TYR A 80 -3.11 -16.07 -0.12
N TYR A 81 -3.32 -16.85 -1.19
CA TYR A 81 -4.22 -16.50 -2.27
C TYR A 81 -5.70 -16.65 -1.90
N ILE A 82 -6.03 -17.58 -1.00
CA ILE A 82 -7.42 -17.90 -0.63
C ILE A 82 -8.18 -16.64 -0.20
N GLY A 83 -9.35 -16.40 -0.80
CA GLY A 83 -10.19 -15.24 -0.52
C GLY A 83 -9.69 -13.92 -1.12
N GLY A 84 -8.68 -13.94 -2.00
CA GLY A 84 -8.25 -12.76 -2.75
C GLY A 84 -9.37 -12.23 -3.63
N GLN A 85 -9.68 -10.92 -3.51
CA GLN A 85 -10.72 -10.28 -4.31
C GLN A 85 -10.14 -9.47 -5.48
N CYS A 86 -8.88 -9.06 -5.38
CA CYS A 86 -8.14 -8.40 -6.45
C CYS A 86 -6.64 -8.63 -6.28
N ALA A 87 -5.87 -8.35 -7.33
CA ALA A 87 -4.42 -8.45 -7.24
C ALA A 87 -3.66 -7.42 -8.07
N ILE A 88 -2.42 -7.18 -7.65
CA ILE A 88 -1.42 -6.44 -8.40
C ILE A 88 -0.24 -7.37 -8.66
N ILE A 89 0.15 -7.52 -9.93
CA ILE A 89 1.37 -8.23 -10.31
C ILE A 89 2.41 -7.20 -10.75
N MET A 90 3.45 -7.03 -9.94
CA MET A 90 4.51 -6.06 -10.17
C MET A 90 5.75 -6.70 -10.80
N PHE A 91 6.34 -5.99 -11.75
CA PHE A 91 7.65 -6.33 -12.32
C PHE A 91 8.49 -5.06 -12.48
N ASP A 92 9.79 -5.24 -12.69
CA ASP A 92 10.77 -4.16 -12.79
C ASP A 92 11.14 -3.92 -14.27
N LEU A 93 10.96 -2.69 -14.76
CA LEU A 93 11.28 -2.31 -16.12
C LEU A 93 12.78 -2.37 -16.45
N THR A 94 13.63 -2.38 -15.44
CA THR A 94 15.09 -2.55 -15.55
C THR A 94 15.53 -4.01 -15.54
N SER A 95 14.61 -4.96 -15.32
CA SER A 95 14.93 -6.38 -15.17
C SER A 95 14.00 -7.28 -15.99
N ARG A 96 14.51 -7.78 -17.13
CA ARG A 96 13.74 -8.64 -18.06
C ARG A 96 13.23 -9.93 -17.43
N ILE A 97 13.99 -10.50 -16.48
CA ILE A 97 13.61 -11.76 -15.82
C ILE A 97 12.31 -11.59 -15.03
N THR A 98 12.12 -10.46 -14.35
CA THR A 98 10.91 -10.18 -13.57
C THR A 98 9.65 -10.15 -14.43
N TYR A 99 9.76 -9.66 -15.67
CA TYR A 99 8.65 -9.68 -16.62
C TYR A 99 8.39 -11.09 -17.18
N LYS A 100 9.44 -11.89 -17.45
CA LYS A 100 9.25 -13.29 -17.86
C LYS A 100 8.48 -14.09 -16.81
N ASN A 101 8.73 -13.82 -15.54
CA ASN A 101 8.09 -14.49 -14.41
C ASN A 101 6.63 -14.07 -14.16
N VAL A 102 6.14 -12.95 -14.73
CA VAL A 102 4.75 -12.50 -14.60
C VAL A 102 3.75 -13.59 -15.00
N GLY A 103 4.06 -14.39 -16.02
CA GLY A 103 3.19 -15.49 -16.45
C GLY A 103 3.04 -16.59 -15.40
N ASN A 104 4.07 -16.83 -14.59
CA ASN A 104 4.03 -17.80 -13.50
C ASN A 104 3.20 -17.25 -12.35
N TRP A 105 3.47 -16.00 -11.94
CA TRP A 105 2.67 -15.31 -10.91
C TRP A 105 1.18 -15.25 -11.23
N HIS A 106 0.83 -14.95 -12.48
CA HIS A 106 -0.55 -14.95 -12.93
C HIS A 106 -1.17 -16.35 -12.83
N ARG A 107 -0.46 -17.38 -13.27
CA ARG A 107 -0.95 -18.76 -13.25
C ARG A 107 -1.24 -19.22 -11.83
N ASP A 108 -0.32 -18.98 -10.91
CA ASP A 108 -0.44 -19.37 -9.51
C ASP A 108 -1.61 -18.63 -8.84
N LEU A 109 -1.73 -17.32 -9.12
CA LEU A 109 -2.85 -16.51 -8.62
C LEU A 109 -4.19 -17.01 -9.14
N THR A 110 -4.32 -17.27 -10.45
CA THR A 110 -5.58 -17.76 -11.04
C THR A 110 -5.95 -19.15 -10.49
N ARG A 111 -4.96 -20.00 -10.19
CA ARG A 111 -5.20 -21.29 -9.53
C ARG A 111 -5.78 -21.12 -8.12
N GLY A 112 -5.31 -20.12 -7.36
CA GLY A 112 -5.76 -19.89 -5.98
C GLY A 112 -7.05 -19.07 -5.85
N CYS A 113 -7.29 -18.08 -6.72
CA CYS A 113 -8.39 -17.11 -6.60
C CYS A 113 -9.43 -17.18 -7.72
N GLY A 114 -9.18 -17.93 -8.79
CA GLY A 114 -9.99 -17.87 -10.01
C GLY A 114 -9.81 -16.55 -10.76
N ASN A 115 -10.91 -16.05 -11.35
CA ASN A 115 -10.90 -14.85 -12.20
C ASN A 115 -11.23 -13.59 -11.40
N ILE A 116 -10.21 -12.94 -10.84
CA ILE A 116 -10.33 -11.69 -10.10
C ILE A 116 -9.76 -10.50 -10.90
N PRO A 117 -10.17 -9.25 -10.61
CA PRO A 117 -9.53 -8.07 -11.19
C PRO A 117 -8.03 -8.02 -10.87
N ILE A 118 -7.20 -7.98 -11.92
CA ILE A 118 -5.75 -7.93 -11.82
C ILE A 118 -5.22 -6.70 -12.56
N VAL A 119 -4.30 -5.97 -11.92
CA VAL A 119 -3.51 -4.92 -12.56
C VAL A 119 -2.04 -5.34 -12.60
N MET A 120 -1.46 -5.28 -13.79
CA MET A 120 -0.03 -5.50 -14.02
C MET A 120 0.69 -4.14 -13.90
N CYS A 121 1.73 -4.08 -13.07
CA CYS A 121 2.47 -2.86 -12.77
C CYS A 121 3.94 -2.98 -13.20
N GLY A 122 4.37 -2.14 -14.14
CA GLY A 122 5.79 -1.99 -14.49
C GLY A 122 6.40 -0.88 -13.65
N ASN A 123 7.19 -1.24 -12.63
CA ASN A 123 7.81 -0.29 -11.71
C ASN A 123 9.18 0.21 -12.22
N LYS A 124 9.70 1.25 -11.56
CA LYS A 124 11.00 1.87 -11.79
C LYS A 124 11.13 2.57 -13.14
N VAL A 125 10.04 3.19 -13.60
CA VAL A 125 10.03 4.00 -14.84
C VAL A 125 10.98 5.19 -14.79
N ASP A 126 11.37 5.62 -13.58
CA ASP A 126 12.30 6.72 -13.33
C ASP A 126 13.75 6.40 -13.74
N ILE A 127 14.08 5.13 -13.98
CA ILE A 127 15.41 4.73 -14.40
C ILE A 127 15.51 4.80 -15.93
N GLN A 128 16.37 5.69 -16.43
CA GLN A 128 16.57 5.92 -17.87
C GLN A 128 17.02 4.66 -18.64
N LEU A 129 17.88 3.83 -18.02
CA LEU A 129 18.37 2.55 -18.56
C LEU A 129 17.32 1.43 -18.48
N ARG A 130 16.15 1.67 -19.08
CA ARG A 130 15.04 0.73 -19.18
C ARG A 130 15.41 -0.46 -20.09
N LYS A 131 15.28 -1.70 -19.58
CA LYS A 131 15.61 -2.93 -20.34
C LYS A 131 14.41 -3.50 -21.13
N LEU A 132 13.19 -3.14 -20.75
CA LEU A 132 11.93 -3.63 -21.34
C LEU A 132 11.16 -2.49 -21.99
N LYS A 133 11.13 -2.38 -23.32
CA LYS A 133 10.34 -1.33 -24.01
C LYS A 133 8.83 -1.63 -23.98
N ALA A 134 7.99 -0.61 -24.14
CA ALA A 134 6.53 -0.76 -24.09
C ALA A 134 5.99 -1.82 -25.09
N ASN A 135 6.56 -1.89 -26.29
CA ASN A 135 6.18 -2.88 -27.32
C ASN A 135 6.51 -4.34 -26.93
N GLN A 136 7.41 -4.57 -25.98
CA GLN A 136 7.76 -5.90 -25.48
C GLN A 136 6.78 -6.39 -24.40
N ILE A 137 5.96 -5.49 -23.86
CA ILE A 137 5.06 -5.74 -22.73
C ILE A 137 3.66 -6.06 -23.28
N SER A 138 3.46 -7.31 -23.70
CA SER A 138 2.23 -7.78 -24.35
C SER A 138 1.37 -8.70 -23.50
N PHE A 139 1.86 -9.18 -22.34
CA PHE A 139 1.16 -10.18 -21.52
C PHE A 139 -0.24 -9.71 -21.08
N HIS A 140 -0.36 -8.43 -20.72
CA HIS A 140 -1.63 -7.83 -20.33
C HIS A 140 -2.68 -7.92 -21.44
N ARG A 141 -2.32 -7.76 -22.72
CA ARG A 141 -3.26 -7.90 -23.85
C ARG A 141 -3.71 -9.34 -24.02
N LYS A 142 -2.79 -10.31 -23.87
CA LYS A 142 -3.08 -11.74 -23.98
C LYS A 142 -4.05 -12.26 -22.91
N LYS A 143 -4.02 -11.64 -21.73
CA LYS A 143 -4.85 -12.02 -20.57
C LYS A 143 -5.94 -11.01 -20.24
N ASN A 144 -6.16 -10.00 -21.07
CA ASN A 144 -7.11 -8.90 -20.86
C ASN A 144 -6.95 -8.19 -19.50
N LEU A 145 -5.71 -7.96 -19.10
CA LEU A 145 -5.34 -7.28 -17.86
C LEU A 145 -5.09 -5.80 -18.11
N HIS A 146 -5.24 -4.98 -17.07
CA HIS A 146 -4.77 -3.61 -17.11
C HIS A 146 -3.28 -3.55 -16.87
N TYR A 147 -2.60 -2.67 -17.61
CA TYR A 147 -1.20 -2.39 -17.45
C TYR A 147 -0.99 -0.92 -17.07
N VAL A 148 -0.17 -0.69 -16.05
CA VAL A 148 0.21 0.64 -15.59
C VAL A 148 1.72 0.70 -15.38
N GLU A 149 2.34 1.74 -15.91
CA GLU A 149 3.73 2.11 -15.61
C GLU A 149 3.76 3.02 -14.38
N ILE A 150 4.55 2.65 -13.37
CA ILE A 150 4.63 3.34 -12.08
C ILE A 150 6.08 3.58 -11.66
N SER A 151 6.28 4.56 -10.76
CA SER A 151 7.52 4.68 -9.99
C SER A 151 7.18 4.87 -8.53
N ALA A 152 7.57 3.90 -7.70
CA ALA A 152 7.51 4.04 -6.25
C ALA A 152 8.47 5.13 -5.72
N LYS A 153 9.48 5.53 -6.51
CA LYS A 153 10.45 6.57 -6.13
C LYS A 153 9.91 7.99 -6.39
N SER A 154 9.34 8.23 -7.57
CA SER A 154 8.85 9.56 -7.97
C SER A 154 7.35 9.77 -7.75
N ASN A 155 6.64 8.78 -7.19
CA ASN A 155 5.17 8.74 -7.06
C ASN A 155 4.41 8.77 -8.40
N TYR A 156 5.10 8.54 -9.52
CA TYR A 156 4.46 8.53 -10.83
C TYR A 156 3.42 7.40 -10.93
N ASN A 157 2.18 7.77 -11.23
CA ASN A 157 1.02 6.88 -11.38
C ASN A 157 0.74 5.95 -10.20
N PHE A 158 1.24 6.30 -9.01
CA PHE A 158 1.26 5.44 -7.84
C PHE A 158 -0.13 4.95 -7.39
N GLU A 159 -1.14 5.81 -7.50
CA GLU A 159 -2.52 5.50 -7.09
C GLU A 159 -3.34 4.80 -8.19
N ARG A 160 -2.90 4.89 -9.46
CA ARG A 160 -3.68 4.40 -10.61
C ARG A 160 -4.05 2.91 -10.52
N PRO A 161 -3.16 2.00 -10.06
CA PRO A 161 -3.53 0.60 -9.90
C PRO A 161 -4.71 0.42 -8.94
N PHE A 162 -4.67 1.09 -7.78
CA PHE A 162 -5.72 0.99 -6.76
C PHE A 162 -7.05 1.55 -7.25
N VAL A 163 -7.04 2.71 -7.92
CA VAL A 163 -8.24 3.29 -8.52
C VAL A 163 -8.85 2.37 -9.56
N ARG A 164 -8.01 1.73 -10.40
CA ARG A 164 -8.52 0.80 -11.42
C ARG A 164 -9.18 -0.42 -10.80
N LEU A 165 -8.60 -0.95 -9.72
CA LEU A 165 -9.18 -2.06 -8.96
C LEU A 165 -10.48 -1.66 -8.28
N LEU A 166 -10.54 -0.51 -7.59
CA LEU A 166 -11.77 -0.02 -6.96
C LEU A 166 -12.90 0.16 -7.96
N ARG A 167 -12.64 0.78 -9.12
CA ARG A 167 -13.66 0.92 -10.18
C ARG A 167 -14.24 -0.43 -10.63
N LYS A 168 -13.41 -1.46 -10.68
CA LYS A 168 -13.84 -2.82 -11.06
C LYS A 168 -14.59 -3.53 -9.95
N LEU A 169 -14.15 -3.40 -8.70
CA LEU A 169 -14.75 -4.04 -7.53
C LEU A 169 -16.09 -3.41 -7.15
N VAL A 170 -16.17 -2.08 -7.20
CA VAL A 170 -17.38 -1.31 -6.87
C VAL A 170 -18.36 -1.28 -8.05
N GLY A 171 -17.88 -1.51 -9.28
CA GLY A 171 -18.72 -1.45 -10.50
C GLY A 171 -19.01 -0.03 -10.98
N ASP A 172 -18.34 1.00 -10.44
CA ASP A 172 -18.48 2.40 -10.85
C ASP A 172 -17.26 2.88 -11.66
N PRO A 173 -17.39 3.07 -12.99
CA PRO A 173 -16.30 3.59 -13.84
C PRO A 173 -15.88 5.03 -13.51
N GLN A 174 -16.78 5.83 -12.93
CA GLN A 174 -16.57 7.25 -12.63
C GLN A 174 -15.97 7.49 -11.24
N LEU A 175 -15.77 6.44 -10.43
CA LEU A 175 -15.16 6.55 -9.11
C LEU A 175 -13.81 7.28 -9.20
N LYS A 176 -13.64 8.31 -8.37
CA LYS A 176 -12.40 9.09 -8.24
C LYS A 176 -11.95 9.09 -6.79
N LEU A 177 -10.64 9.17 -6.58
CA LEU A 177 -10.10 9.45 -5.25
C LEU A 177 -10.40 10.91 -4.91
N VAL A 178 -10.75 11.14 -3.66
CA VAL A 178 -10.86 12.47 -3.08
C VAL A 178 -9.78 12.61 -2.01
N LYS A 179 -9.26 13.82 -1.83
CA LYS A 179 -8.36 14.09 -0.70
C LYS A 179 -9.15 13.92 0.59
N PHE A 180 -8.45 13.58 1.68
CA PHE A 180 -9.06 13.60 3.02
C PHE A 180 -9.87 14.89 3.19
N PRO A 181 -11.09 14.83 3.75
CA PRO A 181 -11.72 16.05 4.22
C PRO A 181 -10.72 16.70 5.18
N ALA A 182 -10.43 17.98 4.96
CA ALA A 182 -9.60 18.72 5.90
C ALA A 182 -10.22 18.52 7.28
N LEU A 183 -9.39 18.12 8.26
CA LEU A 183 -9.83 18.08 9.65
C LEU A 183 -10.48 19.43 9.95
N GLN A 184 -11.66 19.41 10.57
CA GLN A 184 -12.19 20.66 11.10
C GLN A 184 -11.11 21.26 12.00
N PRO A 185 -10.87 22.59 11.92
CA PRO A 185 -9.91 23.21 12.79
C PRO A 185 -10.23 22.80 14.24
N PRO A 186 -9.20 22.52 15.06
CA PRO A 186 -9.41 22.06 16.42
C PRO A 186 -10.37 23.02 17.13
N GLU A 187 -11.40 22.46 17.77
CA GLU A 187 -12.43 23.25 18.47
C GLU A 187 -11.81 24.06 19.61
N SER A 188 -10.69 23.59 20.17
CA SER A 188 -9.90 24.30 21.17
C SER A 188 -8.75 25.06 20.54
N ILE A 189 -8.78 26.38 20.70
CA ILE A 189 -7.64 27.25 20.42
C ILE A 189 -6.76 27.26 21.67
N PHE A 190 -5.53 26.76 21.54
CA PHE A 190 -4.54 26.86 22.61
C PHE A 190 -4.09 28.32 22.73
N THR A 191 -4.68 29.04 23.69
CA THR A 191 -4.43 30.46 23.92
C THR A 191 -3.01 30.71 24.44
N ASP A 192 -2.49 31.92 24.27
CA ASP A 192 -1.15 32.26 24.75
C ASP A 192 -1.03 32.19 26.28
N GLU A 193 -2.13 32.37 27.00
CA GLU A 193 -2.17 32.20 28.46
C GLU A 193 -2.11 30.72 28.87
N MET A 194 -2.81 29.83 28.14
CA MET A 194 -2.69 28.39 28.32
C MET A 194 -1.28 27.87 28.00
N ARG A 195 -0.62 28.43 26.96
CA ARG A 195 0.78 28.13 26.65
C ARG A 195 1.71 28.48 27.80
N ARG A 196 1.62 29.73 28.27
CA ARG A 196 2.45 30.20 29.39
C ARG A 196 2.26 29.39 30.65
N ARG A 197 1.02 28.98 30.94
CA ARG A 197 0.72 28.16 32.13
C ARG A 197 1.34 26.77 32.01
N VAL A 198 1.21 26.12 30.85
CA VAL A 198 1.84 24.81 30.60
C VAL A 198 3.37 24.91 30.61
N ASP A 199 3.94 25.98 30.07
CA ASP A 199 5.38 26.21 30.10
C ASP A 199 5.88 26.45 31.54
N LEU A 200 5.12 27.18 32.36
CA LEU A 200 5.43 27.40 33.77
C LEU A 200 5.35 26.10 34.58
N ASP A 201 4.25 25.35 34.43
CA ASP A 201 4.05 24.05 35.10
C ASP A 201 5.17 23.07 34.71
N ARG A 202 5.61 23.10 33.46
CA ARG A 202 6.75 22.30 32.98
C ARG A 202 8.07 22.75 33.61
N MET A 203 8.32 24.05 33.71
CA MET A 203 9.52 24.57 34.35
C MET A 203 9.55 24.24 35.85
N GLU A 204 8.41 24.30 36.54
CA GLU A 204 8.28 23.91 37.94
C GLU A 204 8.50 22.40 38.14
N ALA A 205 7.97 21.57 37.25
CA ALA A 205 8.21 20.13 37.26
C ALA A 205 9.69 19.79 37.01
N ASP A 206 10.33 20.44 36.04
CA ASP A 206 11.76 20.25 35.73
C ASP A 206 12.67 20.75 36.86
N ALA A 207 12.23 21.74 37.64
CA ALA A 207 12.94 22.27 38.81
C ALA A 207 12.66 21.48 40.10
N SER A 208 11.64 20.62 40.12
CA SER A 208 11.31 19.81 41.27
C SER A 208 12.23 18.58 41.32
N PRO A 209 12.79 18.24 42.50
CA PRO A 209 13.58 17.02 42.62
C PRO A 209 12.71 15.81 42.30
N LEU A 210 13.29 14.85 41.57
CA LEU A 210 12.62 13.59 41.30
C LEU A 210 12.25 12.93 42.65
N PRO A 211 11.05 12.34 42.77
CA PRO A 211 10.70 11.58 43.95
C PRO A 211 11.76 10.48 44.16
N GLU A 212 12.10 10.22 45.43
CA GLU A 212 12.99 9.12 45.77
C GLU A 212 12.40 7.84 45.19
N VAL A 213 13.16 7.22 44.28
CA VAL A 213 12.78 5.96 43.68
C VAL A 213 13.04 4.91 44.75
N ASP A 214 11.99 4.28 45.28
CA ASP A 214 12.17 3.04 46.04
C ASP A 214 12.94 2.07 45.15
N GLU A 215 14.06 1.52 45.62
CA GLU A 215 15.05 0.70 44.87
C GLU A 215 14.49 -0.61 44.26
N ASP A 216 13.17 -0.82 44.27
CA ASP A 216 12.47 -2.02 43.79
C ASP A 216 11.68 -1.83 42.48
N LEU A 217 11.97 -0.80 41.68
CA LEU A 217 11.41 -0.62 40.31
C LEU A 217 12.47 -0.70 39.20
#